data_AF-C3ZF11-F1
#
_entry.id   AF-C3ZF11-F1
#
_cell.length_a   1.000
_cell.length_b   1.000
_cell.length_c   1.000
_cell.angle_alpha   90.00
_cell.angle_beta   90.00
_cell.angle_gamma   90.00
#
_symmetry.space_group_name_H-M   'P 1'
#
loop_
_entity.id
_entity.type
_entity.pdbx_description
1 polymer ?
#
loop_
_entity_poly.entity_id
_entity_poly.type
_entity_poly.pdbx_seq_one_letter_code
_entity_poly.pdbx_strand_id
1 'polypeptide(L)'
;MQTYLGVHADTVLLVGGDSGNVVVIGKVTVVVGKVSVVVGKVSVVVGKVTVVVGKVTVVVGKVTVVVGKVSVVVGKVTVVVGKVTVVVGKITVVVGKVTVVVGKVTVVVGKVTVVVGKVTVAVGKITVMVGKAKAVIGEVPTVFGETKRATVSS
;
A
#
# COMPACT_ATOMS: atom_id res chain seq x y z
N MET A 1 19.40 0.05 27.91
CA MET A 1 18.24 -0.70 28.42
C MET A 1 17.02 0.21 28.36
N GLN A 2 16.14 0.03 27.38
CA GLN A 2 14.81 0.64 27.36
C GLN A 2 13.87 -0.41 26.76
N THR A 3 13.37 -1.29 27.63
CA THR A 3 12.36 -2.30 27.30
C THR A 3 11.01 -1.65 27.55
N TYR A 4 10.38 -1.08 26.52
CA TYR A 4 9.01 -0.58 26.66
C TYR A 4 8.04 -1.77 26.49
N LEU A 5 7.74 -2.44 27.60
CA LEU A 5 6.75 -3.51 27.66
C LEU A 5 5.35 -2.88 27.77
N GLY A 6 4.85 -2.34 26.65
CA GLY A 6 3.46 -1.91 26.55
C GLY A 6 2.54 -3.11 26.42
N VAL A 7 2.25 -3.80 27.52
CA VAL A 7 1.31 -4.94 27.54
C VAL A 7 -0.12 -4.39 27.54
N HIS A 8 -0.66 -4.15 26.35
CA HIS A 8 -2.08 -4.48 26.16
C HIS A 8 -2.13 -5.96 25.79
N ALA A 9 -3.08 -6.71 26.33
CA ALA A 9 -3.14 -8.19 26.30
C ALA A 9 -2.95 -8.85 24.92
N ASP A 10 -2.96 -8.08 23.83
CA ASP A 10 -2.88 -8.53 22.44
C ASP A 10 -1.63 -8.04 21.67
N THR A 11 -0.65 -7.37 22.31
CA THR A 11 0.54 -6.80 21.63
C THR A 11 1.86 -7.43 22.10
N VAL A 12 2.65 -7.94 21.17
CA VAL A 12 4.05 -8.35 21.38
C VAL A 12 4.96 -7.37 20.63
N LEU A 13 5.72 -6.56 21.37
CA LEU A 13 6.79 -5.72 20.83
C LEU A 13 8.13 -6.43 21.03
N LEU A 14 8.79 -6.84 19.95
CA LEU A 14 10.14 -7.39 19.99
C LEU A 14 11.12 -6.31 19.49
N VAL A 15 11.89 -5.74 20.40
CA VAL A 15 13.04 -4.90 20.05
C VAL A 15 14.26 -5.81 20.00
N GLY A 16 14.79 -6.06 18.79
CA GLY A 16 16.02 -6.83 18.64
C GLY A 16 17.21 -6.00 19.12
N GLY A 17 18.00 -6.55 20.04
CA GLY A 17 19.22 -5.93 20.54
C GLY A 17 20.20 -5.53 19.43
N ASP A 18 20.85 -4.39 19.64
CA ASP A 18 22.01 -3.81 18.94
C ASP A 18 21.93 -3.52 17.42
N SER A 19 20.87 -3.95 16.71
CA SER A 19 20.74 -3.78 15.25
C SER A 19 19.71 -2.73 14.80
N GLY A 20 19.04 -2.03 15.72
CA GLY A 20 18.02 -1.03 15.39
C GLY A 20 16.75 -1.61 14.74
N ASN A 21 16.59 -2.94 14.78
CA ASN A 21 15.45 -3.64 14.22
C ASN A 21 14.28 -3.68 15.23
N VAL A 22 13.19 -3.00 14.89
CA VAL A 22 11.95 -3.01 15.68
C VAL A 22 10.92 -3.91 14.99
N VAL A 23 10.38 -4.88 15.73
CA VAL A 23 9.34 -5.80 15.24
C VAL A 23 8.11 -5.69 16.13
N VAL A 24 6.96 -5.44 15.51
CA VAL A 24 5.67 -5.29 16.19
C VAL A 24 4.73 -6.41 15.72
N ILE A 25 4.21 -7.21 16.65
CA ILE A 25 3.30 -8.32 16.35
C ILE A 25 2.04 -8.21 17.21
N GLY A 26 0.88 -8.39 16.60
CA GLY A 26 -0.40 -8.50 17.31
C GLY A 26 -1.42 -7.42 16.96
N LYS A 27 -2.26 -7.07 17.93
CA LYS A 27 -3.30 -6.05 17.77
C LYS A 27 -2.83 -4.75 18.42
N VAL A 28 -2.46 -3.77 17.60
CA VAL A 28 -1.84 -2.51 18.04
C VAL A 28 -2.67 -1.32 17.60
N THR A 29 -2.85 -0.34 18.48
CA THR A 29 -3.57 0.88 18.09
C THR A 29 -2.69 1.77 17.21
N VAL A 30 -1.46 2.08 17.66
CA VAL A 30 -0.57 3.02 16.97
C VAL A 30 0.87 2.50 16.95
N VAL A 31 1.51 2.55 15.79
CA VAL A 31 2.94 2.32 15.60
C VAL A 31 3.56 3.59 15.00
N VAL A 32 4.57 4.16 15.65
CA VAL A 32 5.27 5.36 15.17
C VAL A 32 6.77 5.12 15.10
N GLY A 33 7.41 5.59 14.03
CA GLY A 33 8.86 5.70 13.94
C GLY A 33 9.48 4.87 12.81
N LYS A 34 10.70 4.35 13.06
CA LYS A 34 11.39 3.43 12.15
C LYS A 34 11.15 2.01 12.65
N VAL A 35 10.44 1.20 11.86
CA VAL A 35 10.08 -0.16 12.23
C VAL A 35 10.48 -1.11 11.11
N SER A 36 11.11 -2.23 11.45
CA SER A 36 11.50 -3.21 10.44
C SER A 36 10.26 -3.98 9.98
N VAL A 37 9.48 -4.51 10.92
CA VAL A 37 8.34 -5.38 10.62
C VAL A 37 7.15 -5.07 11.51
N VAL A 38 5.95 -4.97 10.92
CA VAL A 38 4.66 -4.89 11.61
C VAL A 38 3.78 -6.03 11.12
N VAL A 39 3.30 -6.89 12.01
CA VAL A 39 2.41 -8.01 11.69
C VAL A 39 1.16 -7.96 12.58
N GLY A 40 -0.02 -7.99 11.96
CA GLY A 40 -1.28 -8.20 12.67
C GLY A 40 -2.36 -7.19 12.35
N LYS A 41 -3.11 -6.76 13.36
CA LYS A 41 -4.21 -5.80 13.22
C LYS A 41 -3.76 -4.46 13.79
N VAL A 42 -3.55 -3.45 12.95
CA VAL A 42 -3.05 -2.15 13.39
C VAL A 42 -4.00 -1.02 12.99
N SER A 43 -4.37 -0.13 13.91
CA SER A 43 -5.20 1.00 13.50
C SER A 43 -4.37 2.02 12.70
N VAL A 44 -3.22 2.43 13.22
CA VAL A 44 -2.40 3.48 12.59
C VAL A 44 -0.91 3.10 12.59
N VAL A 45 -0.26 3.23 11.43
CA VAL A 45 1.19 3.11 11.26
C VAL A 45 1.73 4.41 10.66
N VAL A 46 2.66 5.07 11.35
CA VAL A 46 3.30 6.33 10.90
C VAL A 46 4.81 6.20 10.90
N GLY A 47 5.46 6.47 9.76
CA GLY A 47 6.90 6.62 9.68
C GLY A 47 7.55 5.81 8.56
N LYS A 48 8.71 5.19 8.84
CA LYS A 48 9.45 4.37 7.89
C LYS A 48 9.31 2.91 8.30
N VAL A 49 8.63 2.11 7.49
CA VAL A 49 8.44 0.68 7.77
C VAL A 49 8.96 -0.18 6.64
N THR A 50 9.76 -1.21 6.92
CA THR A 50 10.20 -2.09 5.84
C THR A 50 9.05 -2.99 5.39
N VAL A 51 8.40 -3.69 6.33
CA VAL A 51 7.31 -4.63 6.01
C VAL A 51 6.11 -4.41 6.92
N VAL A 52 4.92 -4.32 6.33
CA VAL A 52 3.63 -4.32 7.03
C VAL A 52 2.79 -5.50 6.52
N VAL A 53 2.36 -6.39 7.40
CA VAL A 53 1.52 -7.55 7.07
C VAL A 53 0.27 -7.55 7.93
N GLY A 54 -0.91 -7.70 7.31
CA GLY A 54 -2.17 -7.95 8.01
C GLY A 54 -3.27 -6.96 7.68
N LYS A 55 -4.03 -6.54 8.68
CA LYS A 55 -5.14 -5.58 8.53
C LYS A 55 -4.73 -4.25 9.14
N VAL A 56 -4.60 -3.21 8.33
CA VAL A 56 -4.22 -1.87 8.80
C VAL A 56 -5.26 -0.84 8.42
N THR A 57 -5.69 0.02 9.33
CA THR A 57 -6.65 1.07 8.95
C THR A 57 -5.93 2.18 8.18
N VAL A 58 -4.84 2.72 8.72
CA VAL A 58 -4.08 3.82 8.11
C VAL A 58 -2.58 3.56 8.13
N VAL A 59 -1.92 3.74 7.00
CA VAL A 59 -0.46 3.74 6.85
C VAL A 59 -0.03 5.10 6.30
N VAL A 60 0.85 5.80 7.02
CA VAL A 60 1.40 7.10 6.59
C VAL A 60 2.93 7.04 6.59
N GLY A 61 3.56 7.39 5.47
CA GLY A 61 5.00 7.59 5.38
C GLY A 61 5.67 6.81 4.26
N LYS A 62 6.80 6.16 4.56
CA LYS A 62 7.57 5.37 3.59
C LYS A 62 7.50 3.91 3.98
N VAL A 63 6.92 3.07 3.12
CA VAL A 63 6.86 1.62 3.36
C VAL A 63 7.51 0.86 2.22
N THR A 64 8.33 -0.14 2.49
CA THR A 64 8.87 -0.96 1.39
C THR A 64 7.80 -1.92 0.89
N VAL A 65 7.21 -2.73 1.78
CA VAL A 65 6.20 -3.74 1.42
C VAL A 65 4.99 -3.65 2.35
N VAL A 66 3.79 -3.65 1.76
CA VAL A 66 2.51 -3.77 2.45
C VAL A 66 1.78 -5.00 1.92
N VAL A 67 1.41 -5.93 2.79
CA VAL A 67 0.65 -7.14 2.44
C VAL A 67 -0.62 -7.23 3.28
N GLY A 68 -1.78 -7.35 2.65
CA GLY A 68 -3.04 -7.65 3.32
C GLY A 68 -4.16 -6.66 2.99
N LYS A 69 -4.91 -6.23 4.01
CA LYS A 69 -6.04 -5.31 3.85
C LYS A 69 -5.68 -3.97 4.49
N VAL A 70 -5.69 -2.89 3.71
CA VAL A 70 -5.44 -1.54 4.22
C VAL A 70 -6.56 -0.60 3.84
N SER A 71 -7.10 0.20 4.77
CA SER A 71 -8.12 1.18 4.37
C SER A 71 -7.47 2.38 3.68
N VAL A 72 -6.41 2.97 4.25
CA VAL A 72 -5.75 4.16 3.69
C VAL A 72 -4.24 4.00 3.71
N VAL A 73 -3.59 4.28 2.58
CA VAL A 73 -2.13 4.38 2.44
C VAL A 73 -1.78 5.78 1.95
N VAL A 74 -0.95 6.51 2.68
CA VAL A 74 -0.47 7.84 2.31
C VAL A 74 1.06 7.86 2.30
N GLY A 75 1.66 8.24 1.17
CA GLY A 75 3.10 8.48 1.06
C GLY A 75 3.78 7.68 -0.04
N LYS A 76 4.94 7.08 0.25
CA LYS A 76 5.72 6.32 -0.73
C LYS A 76 5.71 4.84 -0.34
N VAL A 77 5.22 3.98 -1.22
CA VAL A 77 5.28 2.53 -1.02
C VAL A 77 5.95 1.84 -2.20
N THR A 78 6.84 0.90 -1.96
CA THR A 78 7.45 0.17 -3.09
C THR A 78 6.48 -0.89 -3.61
N VAL A 79 5.96 -1.75 -2.73
CA VAL A 79 5.06 -2.84 -3.10
C VAL A 79 3.83 -2.86 -2.19
N VAL A 80 2.64 -2.93 -2.78
CA VAL A 80 1.37 -3.16 -2.10
C VAL A 80 0.74 -4.43 -2.68
N VAL A 81 0.43 -5.41 -1.83
CA VAL A 81 -0.26 -6.64 -2.20
C VAL A 81 -1.52 -6.80 -1.36
N GLY A 82 -2.68 -6.95 -2.02
CA GLY A 82 -3.94 -7.27 -1.37
C GLY A 82 -5.06 -6.29 -1.69
N LYS A 83 -5.82 -5.89 -0.66
CA LYS A 83 -6.98 -4.98 -0.82
C LYS A 83 -6.68 -3.65 -0.17
N VAL A 84 -6.78 -2.56 -0.93
CA VAL A 84 -6.65 -1.19 -0.39
C VAL A 84 -7.85 -0.34 -0.76
N THR A 85 -8.43 0.41 0.18
CA THR A 85 -9.53 1.32 -0.19
C THR A 85 -8.98 2.57 -0.86
N VAL A 86 -8.05 3.26 -0.22
CA VAL A 86 -7.47 4.52 -0.72
C VAL A 86 -5.96 4.48 -0.69
N VAL A 87 -5.33 4.88 -1.79
CA VAL A 87 -3.89 5.08 -1.90
C VAL A 87 -3.63 6.50 -2.37
N VAL A 88 -2.82 7.24 -1.62
CA VAL A 88 -2.38 8.60 -1.97
C VAL A 88 -0.86 8.67 -1.97
N GLY A 89 -0.27 9.01 -3.11
CA GLY A 89 1.17 9.27 -3.22
C GLY A 89 1.87 8.53 -4.35
N LYS A 90 3.03 7.93 -4.07
CA LYS A 90 3.87 7.26 -5.08
C LYS A 90 4.01 5.78 -4.75
N ILE A 91 3.56 4.92 -5.65
CA ILE A 91 3.69 3.47 -5.52
C ILE A 91 4.47 2.89 -6.70
N THR A 92 5.41 1.98 -6.44
CA THR A 92 6.07 1.29 -7.56
C THR A 92 5.18 0.18 -8.08
N VAL A 93 4.70 -0.72 -7.22
CA VAL A 93 3.90 -1.89 -7.61
C VAL A 93 2.67 -2.02 -6.72
N VAL A 94 1.51 -2.20 -7.35
CA VAL A 94 0.25 -2.56 -6.70
C VAL A 94 -0.26 -3.86 -7.29
N VAL A 95 -0.52 -4.87 -6.45
CA VAL A 95 -1.13 -6.14 -6.83
C VAL A 95 -2.40 -6.36 -6.01
N GLY A 96 -3.54 -6.51 -6.67
CA GLY A 96 -4.81 -6.85 -6.04
C GLY A 96 -5.94 -5.88 -6.35
N LYS A 97 -6.72 -5.49 -5.34
CA LYS A 97 -7.90 -4.63 -5.49
C LYS A 97 -7.66 -3.28 -4.83
N VAL A 98 -7.84 -2.19 -5.56
CA VAL A 98 -7.81 -0.83 -5.00
C VAL A 98 -9.07 -0.06 -5.36
N THR A 99 -9.72 0.61 -4.42
CA THR A 99 -10.89 1.44 -4.79
C THR A 99 -10.44 2.75 -5.41
N VAL A 100 -9.55 3.50 -4.75
CA VAL A 100 -9.09 4.81 -5.22
C VAL A 100 -7.57 4.89 -5.15
N VAL A 101 -6.96 5.33 -6.25
CA VAL A 101 -5.54 5.68 -6.33
C VAL A 101 -5.41 7.14 -6.73
N VAL A 102 -4.70 7.94 -5.93
CA VAL A 102 -4.34 9.32 -6.24
C VAL A 102 -2.81 9.44 -6.25
N GLY A 103 -2.23 9.81 -7.39
CA GLY A 103 -0.81 10.08 -7.52
C GLY A 103 -0.12 9.29 -8.64
N LYS A 104 1.05 8.71 -8.37
CA LYS A 104 1.87 8.02 -9.37
C LYS A 104 1.99 6.54 -9.03
N VAL A 105 1.67 5.68 -9.97
CA VAL A 105 1.91 4.24 -9.87
C VAL A 105 2.73 3.75 -11.06
N THR A 106 3.79 2.99 -10.83
CA THR A 106 4.54 2.41 -11.96
C THR A 106 3.80 1.21 -12.54
N VAL A 107 3.45 0.23 -11.71
CA VAL A 107 2.77 -1.00 -12.14
C VAL A 107 1.54 -1.25 -11.28
N VAL A 108 0.40 -1.50 -11.93
CA VAL A 108 -0.84 -1.98 -11.31
C VAL A 108 -1.20 -3.32 -11.93
N VAL A 109 -1.44 -4.32 -11.08
CA VAL A 109 -1.97 -5.63 -11.48
C VAL A 109 -3.23 -5.91 -10.67
N GLY A 110 -4.37 -6.04 -11.35
CA GLY A 110 -5.65 -6.40 -10.72
C GLY A 110 -6.78 -5.41 -11.03
N LYS A 111 -7.57 -5.04 -10.03
CA LYS A 111 -8.77 -4.20 -10.20
C LYS A 111 -8.61 -2.87 -9.48
N VAL A 112 -8.82 -1.77 -10.19
CA VAL A 112 -8.90 -0.43 -9.62
C VAL A 112 -10.22 0.22 -10.00
N THR A 113 -10.94 0.81 -9.06
CA THR A 113 -12.19 1.53 -9.41
C THR A 113 -11.85 2.89 -10.00
N VAL A 114 -11.08 3.72 -9.29
CA VAL A 114 -10.74 5.07 -9.72
C VAL A 114 -9.23 5.30 -9.63
N VAL A 115 -8.64 5.82 -10.70
CA VAL A 115 -7.27 6.30 -10.74
C VAL A 115 -7.26 7.78 -11.09
N VAL A 116 -6.60 8.60 -10.27
CA VAL A 116 -6.32 10.01 -10.53
C VAL A 116 -4.80 10.21 -10.52
N GLY A 117 -4.20 10.43 -11.68
CA GLY A 117 -2.78 10.73 -11.81
C GLY A 117 -2.08 9.96 -12.94
N LYS A 118 -0.91 9.38 -12.66
CA LYS A 118 -0.07 8.73 -13.68
C LYS A 118 0.12 7.25 -13.38
N VAL A 119 -0.15 6.40 -14.37
CA VAL A 119 0.15 4.98 -14.34
C VAL A 119 1.09 4.63 -15.49
N THR A 120 2.18 3.90 -15.24
CA THR A 120 3.06 3.48 -16.34
C THR A 120 2.51 2.22 -17.02
N VAL A 121 2.23 1.18 -16.25
CA VAL A 121 1.65 -0.07 -16.73
C VAL A 121 0.45 -0.45 -15.86
N ALA A 122 -0.67 -0.75 -16.48
CA ALA A 122 -1.83 -1.33 -15.82
C ALA A 122 -2.22 -2.64 -16.50
N VAL A 123 -2.36 -3.71 -15.72
CA VAL A 123 -2.85 -5.02 -16.15
C VAL A 123 -4.10 -5.35 -15.35
N GLY A 124 -5.22 -5.54 -16.04
CA GLY A 124 -6.52 -5.85 -15.44
C GLY A 124 -7.57 -4.79 -15.74
N LYS A 125 -8.37 -4.42 -14.73
CA LYS A 125 -9.54 -3.55 -14.90
C LYS A 125 -9.36 -2.24 -14.13
N ILE A 126 -9.44 -1.11 -14.81
CA ILE A 126 -9.58 0.21 -14.21
C ILE A 126 -10.96 0.74 -14.60
N THR A 127 -11.84 1.11 -13.68
CA THR A 127 -13.19 1.56 -14.08
C THR A 127 -13.17 3.00 -14.61
N VAL A 128 -12.51 3.90 -13.87
CA VAL A 128 -12.35 5.30 -14.24
C VAL A 128 -10.88 5.68 -14.12
N MET A 129 -10.33 6.28 -15.17
CA MET A 129 -8.99 6.83 -15.17
C MET A 129 -8.99 8.30 -15.54
N VAL A 130 -8.46 9.14 -14.64
CA VAL A 130 -8.21 10.56 -14.86
C VAL A 130 -6.70 10.79 -14.86
N GLY A 131 -6.12 11.19 -15.99
CA GLY A 131 -4.69 11.47 -16.12
C GLY A 131 -4.02 10.67 -17.24
N LYS A 132 -2.83 10.10 -16.98
CA LYS A 132 -1.99 9.49 -18.03
C LYS A 132 -1.69 8.02 -17.75
N ALA A 133 -1.95 7.14 -18.72
CA ALA A 133 -1.48 5.75 -18.75
C ALA A 133 -0.57 5.49 -19.94
N LYS A 134 0.64 4.96 -19.72
CA LYS A 134 1.55 4.60 -20.82
C LYS A 134 1.24 3.25 -21.47
N ALA A 135 0.75 2.28 -20.72
CA ALA A 135 0.35 0.98 -21.25
C ALA A 135 -0.79 0.42 -20.39
N VAL A 136 -1.89 0.03 -21.03
CA VAL A 136 -2.99 -0.67 -20.36
C VAL A 136 -3.33 -1.95 -21.11
N ILE A 137 -3.27 -3.07 -20.39
CA ILE A 137 -3.67 -4.40 -20.83
C ILE A 137 -4.94 -4.75 -20.05
N GLY A 138 -6.10 -4.60 -20.70
CA GLY A 138 -7.41 -4.92 -20.13
C GLY A 138 -8.46 -3.82 -20.33
N GLU A 139 -9.34 -3.68 -19.34
CA GLU A 139 -10.54 -2.84 -19.44
C GLU A 139 -10.36 -1.49 -18.79
N VAL A 140 -10.62 -0.42 -19.56
CA VAL A 140 -10.84 0.94 -19.03
C VAL A 140 -12.02 1.58 -19.76
N PRO A 141 -13.26 1.47 -19.23
CA PRO A 141 -14.44 1.98 -19.91
C PRO A 141 -14.51 3.51 -19.91
N THR A 142 -13.89 4.18 -18.93
CA THR A 142 -13.96 5.64 -18.81
C THR A 142 -12.56 6.23 -18.60
N VAL A 143 -12.13 7.07 -19.54
CA VAL A 143 -10.83 7.74 -19.53
C VAL A 143 -10.99 9.24 -19.75
N PHE A 144 -10.44 10.02 -18.84
CA PHE A 144 -10.24 11.46 -18.96
C PHE A 144 -8.73 11.75 -18.97
N GLY A 145 -8.13 11.72 -20.16
CA GLY A 145 -6.71 12.00 -20.38
C GLY A 145 -6.07 11.08 -21.42
N GLU A 146 -4.76 10.92 -21.36
CA GLU A 146 -3.99 10.15 -22.35
C GLU A 146 -3.81 8.71 -21.90
N THR A 147 -4.35 7.74 -22.65
CA THR A 147 -4.11 6.31 -22.39
C THR A 147 -3.68 5.61 -23.67
N LYS A 148 -2.48 5.01 -23.67
CA LYS A 148 -2.09 4.06 -24.71
C LYS A 148 -2.57 2.66 -24.32
N ARG A 149 -3.65 2.22 -24.96
CA ARG A 149 -4.28 0.92 -24.72
C ARG A 149 -3.63 -0.12 -25.63
N ALA A 150 -3.07 -1.17 -25.03
CA ALA A 150 -2.64 -2.35 -25.77
C ALA A 150 -3.82 -3.33 -25.74
N THR A 151 -4.62 -3.31 -26.81
CA THR A 151 -5.73 -4.25 -26.96
C THR A 151 -5.12 -5.61 -27.32
N VAL A 152 -5.21 -6.59 -26.42
CA VAL A 152 -5.05 -7.99 -26.81
C VAL A 152 -6.36 -8.35 -27.51
N SER A 153 -6.37 -8.33 -28.84
CA SER A 153 -7.47 -8.91 -29.62
C SER A 153 -7.39 -10.42 -29.45
N SER A 154 -8.39 -11.00 -28.81
CA SER A 154 -8.76 -12.40 -29.04
C SER A 154 -9.55 -12.49 -30.35
#